data_AF-A0A915IG94-F1
#
_entry.id   AF-A0A915IG94-F1
#
_cell.length_a   1.000
_cell.length_b   1.000
_cell.length_c   1.000
_cell.angle_alpha   90.00
_cell.angle_beta   90.00
_cell.angle_gamma   90.00
#
_symmetry.space_group_name_H-M   'P 1'
#
loop_
_entity.id
_entity.type
_entity.pdbx_description
1 polymer ?
#
loop_
_entity_poly.entity_id
_entity_poly.type
_entity_poly.pdbx_seq_one_letter_code
_entity_poly.pdbx_strand_id
1 'polypeptide(L)'
;MYKVYKDAFILHEKSKLCKFFINLKKKSKEKFDASNVKVDPRLDLERTWNKFFKFQPLWKIRNYFGEEIAFHFAWQGYLISMMWFPALLGLISFVYGLYIT
;
A
#
# COMPACT_ATOMS: atom_id res chain seq x y z
N MET A 1 10.96 26.99 -28.73
CA MET A 1 9.80 26.09 -28.91
C MET A 1 9.23 25.76 -27.54
N TYR A 2 7.98 26.11 -27.29
CA TYR A 2 7.31 26.00 -25.99
C TYR A 2 6.66 24.60 -25.82
N LYS A 3 6.61 24.11 -24.58
CA LYS A 3 5.98 22.84 -24.23
C LYS A 3 4.47 22.90 -24.53
N VAL A 4 4.02 22.12 -25.51
CA VAL A 4 2.61 22.02 -25.96
C VAL A 4 1.73 21.30 -24.93
N TYR A 5 2.33 20.45 -24.09
CA TYR A 5 1.64 19.72 -23.03
C TYR A 5 2.09 20.20 -21.65
N LYS A 6 1.11 20.38 -20.75
CA LYS A 6 1.40 20.65 -19.33
C LYS A 6 1.80 19.37 -18.61
N ASP A 7 1.03 18.30 -18.75
CA ASP A 7 1.26 17.01 -18.07
C ASP A 7 0.64 15.83 -18.83
N ALA A 8 1.17 14.62 -18.57
CA ALA A 8 0.59 13.35 -18.99
C ALA A 8 0.78 12.32 -17.88
N PHE A 9 -0.29 12.03 -17.14
CA PHE A 9 -0.27 11.04 -16.06
C PHE A 9 -1.24 9.89 -16.36
N ILE A 10 -0.84 8.69 -15.93
CA ILE A 10 -1.69 7.51 -16.01
C ILE A 10 -2.76 7.64 -14.91
N LEU A 11 -4.03 7.58 -15.31
CA LEU A 11 -5.15 7.65 -14.36
C LEU A 11 -5.36 6.29 -13.72
N HIS A 12 -5.31 6.24 -12.39
CA HIS A 12 -5.71 5.06 -11.65
C HIS A 12 -7.21 4.76 -11.81
N GLU A 13 -7.59 3.49 -11.68
CA GLU A 13 -8.99 3.09 -11.60
C GLU A 13 -9.70 3.79 -10.43
N LYS A 14 -10.95 4.20 -10.67
CA LYS A 14 -11.81 4.81 -9.66
C LYS A 14 -12.13 3.78 -8.56
N SER A 15 -11.97 4.16 -7.29
CA SER A 15 -12.33 3.29 -6.17
C SER A 15 -13.81 3.44 -5.80
N LYS A 16 -14.54 2.32 -5.64
CA LYS A 16 -15.97 2.35 -5.25
C LYS A 16 -16.21 2.79 -3.80
N LEU A 17 -15.17 2.83 -2.96
CA LEU A 17 -15.25 3.15 -1.52
C LEU A 17 -15.15 4.65 -1.22
N CYS A 18 -14.96 5.51 -2.23
CA CYS A 18 -15.14 6.95 -2.01
C CYS A 18 -16.59 7.19 -1.56
N LYS A 19 -16.78 7.67 -0.31
CA LYS A 19 -18.07 8.07 0.29
C LYS A 19 -18.94 8.89 -0.68
N PHE A 20 -18.30 9.66 -1.54
CA PHE A 20 -18.88 10.42 -2.65
C PHE A 20 -19.68 9.55 -3.64
N PHE A 21 -19.12 8.44 -4.15
CA PHE A 21 -19.80 7.56 -5.11
C PHE A 21 -20.94 6.77 -4.48
N ILE A 22 -20.77 6.32 -3.23
CA ILE A 22 -21.84 5.65 -2.47
C ILE A 22 -23.01 6.62 -2.27
N ASN A 23 -22.75 7.88 -1.89
CA ASN A 23 -23.80 8.88 -1.74
C ASN A 23 -24.48 9.23 -3.07
N LEU A 24 -23.73 9.33 -4.17
CA LEU A 24 -24.30 9.52 -5.51
C LEU A 24 -25.17 8.35 -5.96
N LYS A 25 -24.74 7.12 -5.68
CA LYS A 25 -25.46 5.89 -6.06
C LYS A 25 -26.69 5.62 -5.18
N LYS A 26 -26.60 5.98 -3.90
CA LYS A 26 -27.74 5.97 -2.97
C LYS A 26 -28.82 6.97 -3.41
N LYS A 27 -28.40 8.05 -4.08
CA LYS A 27 -29.29 9.03 -4.70
C LYS A 27 -29.96 8.52 -5.99
N SER A 28 -29.36 7.55 -6.71
CA SER A 28 -29.86 7.05 -8.00
C SER A 28 -30.73 5.78 -7.94
N LYS A 29 -30.89 5.14 -6.77
CA LYS A 29 -31.91 4.09 -6.45
C LYS A 29 -32.12 2.96 -7.47
N GLU A 30 -31.10 2.56 -8.22
CA GLU A 30 -31.12 1.36 -9.06
C GLU A 30 -30.46 0.19 -8.29
N LYS A 31 -31.12 -0.99 -8.26
CA LYS A 31 -30.69 -2.19 -7.51
C LYS A 31 -29.31 -2.64 -8.00
N PHE A 32 -28.27 -2.27 -7.27
CA PHE A 32 -26.92 -2.72 -7.56
C PHE A 32 -26.71 -4.13 -7.01
N ASP A 33 -26.68 -5.10 -7.90
CA ASP A 33 -26.29 -6.46 -7.60
C ASP A 33 -24.80 -6.49 -7.18
N ALA A 34 -24.57 -6.61 -5.88
CA ALA A 34 -23.24 -6.61 -5.28
C ALA A 34 -22.42 -7.87 -5.65
N SER A 35 -23.03 -8.88 -6.29
CA SER A 35 -22.39 -10.14 -6.63
C SER A 35 -21.51 -10.07 -7.89
N ASN A 36 -21.82 -9.18 -8.85
CA ASN A 36 -21.09 -9.00 -10.11
C ASN A 36 -20.05 -7.86 -10.07
N VAL A 37 -19.70 -7.39 -8.87
CA VAL A 37 -18.76 -6.29 -8.70
C VAL A 37 -17.36 -6.78 -9.00
N LYS A 38 -16.83 -6.43 -10.17
CA LYS A 38 -15.39 -6.51 -10.48
C LYS A 38 -14.60 -6.00 -9.26
N VAL A 39 -13.84 -6.88 -8.62
CA VAL A 39 -13.11 -6.57 -7.38
C VAL A 39 -12.14 -5.44 -7.68
N ASP A 40 -12.30 -4.29 -7.00
CA ASP A 40 -11.47 -3.11 -7.25
C ASP A 40 -10.03 -3.38 -6.75
N PRO A 41 -9.02 -3.49 -7.63
CA PRO A 41 -7.66 -3.87 -7.22
C PRO A 41 -7.05 -2.84 -6.27
N ARG A 42 -7.43 -1.56 -6.40
CA ARG A 42 -6.99 -0.47 -5.51
C ARG A 42 -7.49 -0.63 -4.07
N LEU A 43 -8.77 -0.98 -3.89
CA LEU A 43 -9.35 -1.18 -2.56
C LEU A 43 -8.81 -2.43 -1.88
N ASP A 44 -8.60 -3.47 -2.68
CA ASP A 44 -7.98 -4.71 -2.21
C ASP A 44 -6.55 -4.47 -1.74
N LEU A 45 -5.80 -3.64 -2.47
CA LEU A 45 -4.46 -3.24 -2.09
C LEU A 45 -4.46 -2.41 -0.80
N GLU A 46 -5.33 -1.41 -0.69
CA GLU A 46 -5.47 -0.56 0.50
C GLU A 46 -5.78 -1.38 1.77
N ARG A 47 -6.70 -2.35 1.67
CA ARG A 47 -7.08 -3.23 2.79
C ARG A 47 -5.98 -4.20 3.22
N THR A 48 -5.09 -4.58 2.29
CA THR A 48 -4.06 -5.59 2.57
C THR A 48 -2.70 -5.00 2.90
N TRP A 49 -2.36 -3.83 2.36
CA TRP A 49 -1.05 -3.20 2.58
C TRP A 49 -0.94 -2.54 3.96
N ASN A 50 -1.96 -1.85 4.46
CA ASN A 50 -1.91 -1.09 5.73
C ASN A 50 -1.82 -1.95 7.01
N LYS A 51 -1.51 -3.25 6.91
CA LYS A 51 -1.41 -4.15 8.06
C LYS A 51 0.04 -4.32 8.46
N PHE A 52 0.47 -3.61 9.51
CA PHE A 52 1.82 -3.66 10.06
C PHE A 52 2.27 -5.06 10.50
N PHE A 53 1.35 -5.87 11.06
CA PHE A 53 1.65 -7.22 11.54
C PHE A 53 1.57 -8.30 10.45
N LYS A 54 1.44 -7.92 9.18
CA LYS A 54 1.35 -8.87 8.06
C LYS A 54 2.51 -8.65 7.10
N PHE A 55 3.00 -9.74 6.51
CA PHE A 55 3.92 -9.65 5.39
C PHE A 55 3.35 -8.80 4.26
N GLN A 56 4.20 -7.97 3.67
CA GLN A 56 3.82 -7.08 2.58
C GLN A 56 3.33 -7.91 1.37
N PRO A 57 2.17 -7.60 0.77
CA PRO A 57 1.63 -8.36 -0.36
C PRO A 57 2.31 -7.96 -1.69
N LEU A 58 3.57 -8.36 -1.89
CA LEU A 58 4.38 -7.99 -3.06
C LEU A 58 3.71 -8.34 -4.39
N TRP A 59 3.07 -9.51 -4.49
CA TRP A 59 2.40 -9.95 -5.72
C TRP A 59 1.27 -9.00 -6.14
N LYS A 60 0.52 -8.44 -5.18
CA LYS A 60 -0.54 -7.46 -5.45
C LYS A 60 0.02 -6.11 -5.88
N ILE A 61 1.12 -5.68 -5.25
CA ILE A 61 1.82 -4.43 -5.59
C ILE A 61 2.36 -4.53 -7.02
N ARG A 62 2.99 -5.66 -7.36
CA ARG A 62 3.52 -5.93 -8.70
C ARG A 62 2.44 -5.86 -9.78
N ASN A 63 1.29 -6.50 -9.55
CA ASN A 63 0.21 -6.51 -10.53
C ASN A 63 -0.48 -5.15 -10.70
N TYR A 64 -0.38 -4.23 -9.72
CA TYR A 64 -1.03 -2.92 -9.77
C TYR A 64 -0.10 -1.78 -10.22
N PHE A 65 1.16 -1.79 -9.75
CA PHE A 65 2.14 -0.74 -10.00
C PHE A 65 3.22 -1.14 -11.01
N GLY A 66 3.38 -2.43 -11.30
CA GLY A 66 4.47 -2.94 -12.14
C GLY A 66 5.65 -3.49 -11.32
N GLU A 67 6.64 -4.02 -12.03
CA GLU A 67 7.75 -4.76 -11.43
C GLU A 67 8.79 -3.85 -10.75
N GLU A 68 9.08 -2.69 -11.32
CA GLU A 68 10.08 -1.75 -10.79
C GLU A 68 9.72 -1.26 -9.38
N ILE A 69 8.48 -0.82 -9.20
CA ILE A 69 7.96 -0.33 -7.92
C ILE A 69 7.86 -1.49 -6.91
N ALA A 70 7.44 -2.67 -7.35
CA ALA A 70 7.37 -3.84 -6.48
C ALA A 70 8.75 -4.28 -5.98
N PHE A 71 9.78 -4.21 -6.83
CA PHE A 71 11.15 -4.53 -6.45
C PHE A 71 11.70 -3.52 -5.44
N HIS A 72 11.43 -2.23 -5.63
CA HIS A 72 11.80 -1.20 -4.64
C HIS A 72 11.25 -1.55 -3.25
N PHE A 73 9.96 -1.85 -3.15
CA PHE A 73 9.34 -2.22 -1.88
C PHE A 73 9.88 -3.54 -1.31
N ALA A 74 10.16 -4.53 -2.16
CA ALA A 74 10.77 -5.79 -1.73
C ALA A 74 12.12 -5.56 -1.06
N TRP A 75 12.97 -4.72 -1.66
CA TRP A 75 14.26 -4.36 -1.11
C TRP A 75 14.14 -3.59 0.21
N GLN A 76 13.23 -2.62 0.29
CA GLN A 76 12.98 -1.89 1.55
C GLN A 76 12.53 -2.81 2.69
N GLY A 77 11.60 -3.73 2.42
CA GLY A 77 11.15 -4.70 3.41
C GLY A 77 12.29 -5.62 3.90
N TYR A 78 13.17 -6.02 2.99
CA TYR A 78 14.35 -6.81 3.32
C TYR A 78 15.31 -6.06 4.25
N LEU A 79 15.62 -4.79 3.94
CA LEU A 79 16.49 -3.96 4.77
C LEU A 79 15.95 -3.77 6.20
N ILE A 80 14.65 -3.47 6.34
CA ILE A 80 14.02 -3.31 7.66
C ILE A 80 14.07 -4.62 8.45
N SER A 81 13.87 -5.77 7.78
CA SER A 81 13.98 -7.08 8.42
C SER A 81 15.40 -7.32 8.96
N MET A 82 16.43 -6.89 8.23
CA MET A 82 17.82 -6.99 8.67
C MET A 82 18.15 -6.03 9.82
N MET A 83 17.52 -4.85 9.87
CA MET A 83 17.74 -3.86 10.94
C MET A 83 17.25 -4.32 12.31
N TRP A 84 16.35 -5.30 12.38
CA TRP A 84 15.89 -5.86 13.65
C TRP A 84 17.05 -6.47 14.47
N PHE A 85 18.02 -7.10 13.80
CA PHE A 85 19.20 -7.70 14.45
C PHE A 85 20.10 -6.66 15.16
N PRO A 86 20.63 -5.63 14.48
CA PRO A 86 21.45 -4.61 15.14
C PRO A 86 20.64 -3.80 16.16
N ALA A 87 19.35 -3.57 15.94
CA ALA A 87 18.49 -2.89 16.91
C ALA A 87 18.39 -3.69 18.22
N LEU A 88 18.21 -5.02 18.13
CA LEU A 88 18.15 -5.89 19.30
C LEU A 88 19.48 -5.93 20.04
N LEU A 89 20.60 -6.11 19.32
CA LEU A 89 21.94 -6.12 19.92
C LEU A 89 22.28 -4.78 20.58
N GLY A 90 21.95 -3.67 19.94
CA GLY A 90 22.14 -2.32 20.49
C GLY A 90 21.30 -2.09 21.75
N LEU A 91 20.03 -2.51 21.75
CA LEU A 91 19.16 -2.40 22.92
C LEU A 91 19.69 -3.22 24.09
N ILE A 92 20.14 -4.46 23.84
CA ILE A 92 20.72 -5.33 24.86
C ILE A 92 21.98 -4.67 25.46
N SER A 93 22.90 -4.20 24.62
CA SER A 93 24.11 -3.53 25.09
C SER A 93 23.81 -2.26 25.89
N PHE A 94 22.80 -1.49 25.50
CA PHE A 94 22.39 -0.28 26.19
C PHE A 94 21.82 -0.58 27.58
N VAL A 95 20.95 -1.59 27.69
CA VAL A 95 20.37 -2.01 28.97
C VAL A 95 21.42 -2.59 29.91
N TYR A 96 22.37 -3.40 29.40
CA TYR A 96 23.49 -3.88 30.22
C TYR A 96 24.35 -2.71 30.73
N GLY A 97 24.63 -1.72 29.89
CA GLY A 97 25.32 -0.49 30.29
C GLY A 97 24.60 0.26 31.41
N LEU A 98 23.28 0.43 31.29
CA LEU A 98 22.46 1.11 32.31
C LEU A 98 22.28 0.32 33.61
N TYR A 99 22.31 -1.01 33.56
CA TYR A 99 22.22 -1.84 34.77
C TYR A 99 23.55 -1.87 35.54
N ILE A 100 24.67 -1.83 34.82
CA ILE A 100 26.00 -1.94 35.41
C ILE A 100 26.61 -0.60 35.83
N THR A 101 26.14 0.51 35.22
CA THR A 101 26.46 1.89 35.61
C THR A 101 25.55 2.32 36.74
#